data_AF-A0A096BJR7-F1
#
_entry.id   AF-A0A096BJR7-F1
#
_cell.length_a   1.000
_cell.length_b   1.000
_cell.length_c   1.000
_cell.angle_alpha   90.00
_cell.angle_beta   90.00
_cell.angle_gamma   90.00
#
_symmetry.space_group_name_H-M   'P 1'
#
loop_
_entity.id
_entity.type
_entity.pdbx_description
1 polymer ?
#
loop_
_entity_poly.entity_id
_entity_poly.type
_entity_poly.pdbx_seq_one_letter_code
_entity_poly.pdbx_strand_id
1 'polypeptide(L)'
;MKLSKREKYLLLILFFTILIAMYYKLVINGQLEKINNLEQTAKIYRAKVKSVKKELESEANQDIEYKILNEKIVNLSSMLLPEMFQEKIIISIDEMIKKSNINGNILSFNGPNIDTINREVENKENDEYLMKKLVEDYYNLNEKVNKNTENKNESTKTDDKANESKIEKMSLDIFYTGRYENLIKFIDLIQNYDKKLLIKNLNIIRNSNNEISGNIKIDFFAVPLLNLVYDDFTVWNFEENYGKQNPFYSSKVDTRIEKTNESNKVSYDFAMNVKPYNSDLPTVTLGKTNDSQRKTYVYADSPSVEDVEIYFSETEGKFFYKYKTGRDKYPRDFNKWVEFNPLSNSINIIIYTHKRNSENDMSGVNIKLYNETNKRVFIKIVGDDRYRPRVNVVGESGLVDIVRD
;
A
#
# COMPACT_ATOMS: atom_id res chain seq x y z
N MET A 1 -15.75 -108.82 27.69
CA MET A 1 -15.01 -108.52 28.92
C MET A 1 -15.96 -107.92 29.95
N LYS A 2 -16.04 -108.48 31.17
CA LYS A 2 -16.84 -107.92 32.29
C LYS A 2 -15.94 -107.00 33.11
N LEU A 3 -16.13 -105.68 32.97
CA LEU A 3 -15.42 -104.66 33.75
C LEU A 3 -15.79 -104.77 35.24
N SER A 4 -14.80 -104.62 36.11
CA SER A 4 -14.95 -104.57 37.57
C SER A 4 -15.72 -103.31 37.99
N LYS A 5 -16.44 -103.38 39.13
CA LYS A 5 -17.16 -102.20 39.68
C LYS A 5 -16.22 -101.00 39.89
N ARG A 6 -14.95 -101.25 40.27
CA ARG A 6 -13.93 -100.20 40.47
C ARG A 6 -13.51 -99.54 39.16
N GLU A 7 -13.37 -100.31 38.07
CA GLU A 7 -12.98 -99.80 36.75
C GLU A 7 -14.07 -98.91 36.14
N LYS A 8 -15.35 -99.23 36.37
CA LYS A 8 -16.48 -98.37 35.96
C LYS A 8 -16.46 -97.01 36.67
N TYR A 9 -16.17 -96.96 37.97
CA TYR A 9 -16.04 -95.68 38.69
C TYR A 9 -14.85 -94.87 38.20
N LEU A 10 -13.73 -95.53 37.88
CA LEU A 10 -12.51 -94.87 37.42
C LEU A 10 -12.69 -94.29 36.01
N LEU A 11 -13.38 -95.01 35.10
CA LEU A 11 -13.77 -94.49 33.79
C LEU A 11 -14.74 -93.31 33.87
N LEU A 12 -15.67 -93.32 34.83
CA LEU A 12 -16.61 -92.22 35.01
C LEU A 12 -15.93 -90.95 35.53
N ILE A 13 -14.96 -91.09 36.45
CA ILE A 13 -14.12 -89.97 36.91
C ILE A 13 -13.26 -89.43 35.76
N LEU A 14 -12.66 -90.32 34.96
CA LEU A 14 -11.86 -89.93 33.80
C LEU A 14 -12.70 -89.17 32.76
N PHE A 15 -13.94 -89.59 32.54
CA PHE A 15 -14.86 -88.90 31.64
C PHE A 15 -15.19 -87.49 32.13
N PHE A 16 -15.42 -87.31 33.43
CA PHE A 16 -15.67 -85.99 34.03
C PHE A 16 -14.44 -85.08 33.99
N THR A 17 -13.24 -85.60 34.23
CA THR A 17 -12.00 -84.79 34.14
C THR A 17 -11.73 -84.35 32.71
N ILE A 18 -12.00 -85.19 31.70
CA ILE A 18 -11.91 -84.81 30.29
C ILE A 18 -12.93 -83.71 29.95
N LEU A 19 -14.17 -83.82 30.43
CA LEU A 19 -15.21 -82.79 30.24
C LEU A 19 -14.81 -81.43 30.84
N ILE A 20 -14.25 -81.43 32.06
CA ILE A 20 -13.76 -80.20 32.72
C ILE A 20 -12.60 -79.58 31.95
N ALA A 21 -11.64 -80.40 31.51
CA ALA A 21 -10.50 -79.92 30.72
C ALA A 21 -10.95 -79.34 29.36
N MET A 22 -11.94 -79.96 28.73
CA MET A 22 -12.51 -79.52 27.45
C MET A 22 -13.27 -78.19 27.61
N TYR A 23 -14.06 -78.05 28.68
CA TYR A 23 -14.76 -76.80 29.01
C TYR A 23 -13.78 -75.65 29.32
N TYR A 24 -12.75 -75.93 30.13
CA TYR A 24 -11.71 -74.97 30.45
C TYR A 24 -10.96 -74.49 29.18
N LYS A 25 -10.57 -75.43 28.31
CA LYS A 25 -9.81 -75.10 27.10
C LYS A 25 -10.63 -74.38 26.02
N LEU A 26 -11.92 -74.73 25.83
CA LEU A 26 -12.73 -74.16 24.75
C LEU A 26 -13.47 -72.89 25.16
N VAL A 27 -14.01 -72.82 26.38
CA VAL A 27 -14.89 -71.72 26.79
C VAL A 27 -14.12 -70.66 27.57
N ILE A 28 -13.36 -71.08 28.59
CA ILE A 28 -12.68 -70.15 29.50
C ILE A 28 -11.51 -69.45 28.82
N ASN A 29 -10.68 -70.17 28.05
CA ASN A 29 -9.58 -69.54 27.31
C ASN A 29 -10.06 -68.48 26.30
N GLY A 30 -11.12 -68.78 25.53
CA GLY A 30 -11.67 -67.80 24.57
C GLY A 30 -12.24 -66.56 25.24
N GLN A 31 -12.83 -66.70 26.42
CA GLN A 31 -13.31 -65.56 27.21
C GLN A 31 -12.16 -64.76 27.85
N LEU A 32 -11.13 -65.43 28.35
CA LEU A 32 -9.93 -64.78 28.89
C LEU A 32 -9.17 -63.98 27.83
N GLU A 33 -8.99 -64.53 26.63
CA GLU A 33 -8.39 -63.78 25.51
C GLU A 33 -9.22 -62.56 25.13
N LYS A 34 -10.55 -62.68 25.12
CA LYS A 34 -11.44 -61.55 24.84
C LYS A 34 -11.34 -60.46 25.89
N ILE A 35 -11.27 -60.83 27.18
CA ILE A 35 -11.09 -59.88 28.29
C ILE A 35 -9.73 -59.19 28.20
N ASN A 36 -8.66 -59.95 27.96
CA ASN A 36 -7.32 -59.39 27.85
C ASN A 36 -7.19 -58.44 26.64
N ASN A 37 -7.77 -58.80 25.49
CA ASN A 37 -7.85 -57.92 24.33
C ASN A 37 -8.63 -56.65 24.61
N LEU A 38 -9.78 -56.74 25.31
CA LEU A 38 -10.57 -55.58 25.71
C LEU A 38 -9.79 -54.68 26.69
N GLU A 39 -9.04 -55.26 27.62
CA GLU A 39 -8.22 -54.52 28.59
C GLU A 39 -7.06 -53.79 27.91
N GLN A 40 -6.35 -54.46 26.99
CA GLN A 40 -5.31 -53.83 26.16
C GLN A 40 -5.87 -52.69 25.32
N THR A 41 -7.03 -52.91 24.69
CA THR A 41 -7.72 -51.90 23.87
C THR A 41 -8.09 -50.69 24.73
N ALA A 42 -8.65 -50.90 25.92
CA ALA A 42 -8.98 -49.83 26.86
C ALA A 42 -7.74 -49.04 27.31
N LYS A 43 -6.61 -49.73 27.54
CA LYS A 43 -5.33 -49.09 27.88
C LYS A 43 -4.81 -48.20 26.75
N ILE A 44 -4.90 -48.67 25.50
CA ILE A 44 -4.52 -47.90 24.31
C ILE A 44 -5.39 -46.65 24.16
N TYR A 45 -6.72 -46.79 24.27
CA TYR A 45 -7.63 -45.63 24.16
C TYR A 45 -7.42 -44.62 25.30
N ARG A 46 -7.18 -45.07 26.54
CA ARG A 46 -6.85 -44.17 27.66
C ARG A 46 -5.54 -43.43 27.43
N ALA A 47 -4.52 -44.10 26.91
CA ALA A 47 -3.25 -43.45 26.55
C ALA A 47 -3.47 -42.40 25.44
N LYS A 48 -4.29 -42.72 24.43
CA LYS A 48 -4.64 -41.81 23.34
C LYS A 48 -5.42 -40.58 23.83
N VAL A 49 -6.39 -40.75 24.74
CA VAL A 49 -7.11 -39.62 25.35
C VAL A 49 -6.15 -38.73 26.15
N LYS A 50 -5.22 -39.33 26.91
CA LYS A 50 -4.22 -38.59 27.68
C LYS A 50 -3.25 -37.82 26.79
N SER A 51 -2.82 -38.39 25.67
CA SER A 51 -1.94 -37.70 24.71
C SER A 51 -2.66 -36.54 24.03
N VAL A 52 -3.89 -36.76 23.55
CA VAL A 52 -4.72 -35.71 22.92
C VAL A 52 -5.00 -34.58 23.91
N LYS A 53 -5.30 -34.89 25.18
CA LYS A 53 -5.51 -33.86 26.20
C LYS A 53 -4.24 -33.03 26.47
N LYS A 54 -3.07 -33.67 26.52
CA LYS A 54 -1.79 -32.98 26.70
C LYS A 54 -1.44 -32.08 25.50
N GLU A 55 -1.78 -32.52 24.29
CA GLU A 55 -1.61 -31.75 23.05
C GLU A 55 -2.52 -30.51 23.04
N LEU A 56 -3.80 -30.67 23.41
CA LEU A 56 -4.76 -29.56 23.56
C LEU A 56 -4.35 -28.55 24.64
N GLU A 57 -3.83 -29.01 25.78
CA GLU A 57 -3.32 -28.12 26.85
C GLU A 57 -2.05 -27.38 26.40
N SER A 58 -1.19 -28.03 25.61
CA SER A 58 -0.01 -27.39 25.01
C SER A 58 -0.40 -26.31 24.00
N GLU A 59 -1.39 -26.59 23.14
CA GLU A 59 -1.92 -25.65 22.16
C GLU A 59 -2.57 -24.43 22.82
N ALA A 60 -3.40 -24.65 23.85
CA ALA A 60 -4.02 -23.56 24.61
C ALA A 60 -3.00 -22.67 25.35
N ASN A 61 -1.91 -23.25 25.86
CA ASN A 61 -0.83 -22.47 26.48
C ASN A 61 -0.02 -21.69 25.44
N GLN A 62 0.24 -22.27 24.26
CA GLN A 62 0.88 -21.59 23.15
C GLN A 62 0.06 -20.39 22.66
N ASP A 63 -1.26 -20.50 22.61
CA ASP A 63 -2.15 -19.38 22.26
C ASP A 63 -2.08 -18.22 23.25
N ILE A 64 -1.95 -18.51 24.56
CA ILE A 64 -1.81 -17.50 25.60
C ILE A 64 -0.45 -16.81 25.50
N GLU A 65 0.63 -17.59 25.34
CA GLU A 65 1.98 -17.06 25.17
C GLU A 65 2.11 -16.22 23.90
N TYR A 66 1.49 -16.65 22.80
CA TYR A 66 1.42 -15.90 21.56
C TYR A 66 0.71 -14.56 21.74
N LYS A 67 -0.43 -14.52 22.46
CA LYS A 67 -1.15 -13.27 22.75
C LYS A 67 -0.30 -12.30 23.56
N ILE A 68 0.34 -12.78 24.63
CA ILE A 68 1.22 -11.96 25.48
C ILE A 68 2.41 -11.43 24.69
N LEU A 69 3.02 -12.27 23.84
CA LEU A 69 4.15 -11.88 23.01
C LEU A 69 3.73 -10.83 21.97
N ASN A 70 2.59 -11.02 21.31
CA ASN A 70 2.06 -10.06 20.35
C ASN A 70 1.76 -8.71 21.01
N GLU A 71 1.14 -8.69 22.18
CA GLU A 71 0.88 -7.45 22.93
C GLU A 71 2.19 -6.73 23.30
N LYS A 72 3.22 -7.47 23.75
CA LYS A 72 4.54 -6.90 24.02
C LYS A 72 5.19 -6.31 22.77
N ILE A 73 5.10 -7.01 21.63
CA ILE A 73 5.62 -6.52 20.34
C ILE A 73 4.91 -5.22 19.98
N VAL A 74 3.58 -5.20 19.97
CA VAL A 74 2.77 -4.01 19.63
C VAL A 74 3.10 -2.82 20.54
N ASN A 75 3.24 -3.04 21.85
CA ASN A 75 3.60 -1.96 22.77
C ASN A 75 5.00 -1.40 22.50
N LEU A 76 5.98 -2.26 22.25
CA LEU A 76 7.36 -1.84 21.97
C LEU A 76 7.52 -1.18 20.59
N SER A 77 6.75 -1.61 19.59
CA SER A 77 6.80 -1.09 18.23
C SER A 77 5.76 0.01 17.96
N SER A 78 4.93 0.38 18.92
CA SER A 78 3.85 1.38 18.78
C SER A 78 4.32 2.74 18.25
N MET A 79 5.54 3.14 18.62
CA MET A 79 6.19 4.37 18.16
C MET A 79 6.82 4.23 16.77
N LEU A 80 6.85 3.04 16.17
CA LEU A 80 7.41 2.81 14.83
C LEU A 80 6.27 2.66 13.83
N LEU A 81 6.60 2.78 12.55
CA LEU A 81 5.63 2.53 11.50
C LEU A 81 5.36 1.02 11.40
N PRO A 82 4.10 0.58 11.27
CA PRO A 82 3.80 -0.83 11.04
C PRO A 82 4.23 -1.29 9.64
N GLU A 83 4.20 -0.38 8.66
CA GLU A 83 4.60 -0.61 7.27
C GLU A 83 5.06 0.71 6.63
N MET A 84 5.98 0.64 5.66
CA MET A 84 6.56 1.81 5.01
C MET A 84 5.71 2.29 3.81
N PHE A 85 4.55 2.89 4.10
CA PHE A 85 3.69 3.51 3.08
C PHE A 85 4.18 4.91 2.71
N GLN A 86 4.92 5.03 1.61
CA GLN A 86 5.45 6.32 1.13
C GLN A 86 4.36 7.37 0.94
N GLU A 87 3.19 6.98 0.44
CA GLU A 87 2.05 7.87 0.19
C GLU A 87 1.51 8.51 1.48
N LYS A 88 1.39 7.71 2.56
CA LYS A 88 0.97 8.20 3.88
C LYS A 88 2.02 9.12 4.48
N ILE A 89 3.30 8.78 4.33
CA ILE A 89 4.41 9.65 4.75
C ILE A 89 4.34 11.01 4.04
N ILE A 90 4.10 11.02 2.72
CA ILE A 90 3.93 12.26 1.95
C ILE A 90 2.79 13.10 2.52
N ILE A 91 1.63 12.48 2.81
CA ILE A 91 0.46 13.18 3.35
C ILE A 91 0.76 13.76 4.75
N SER A 92 1.30 12.96 5.67
CA SER A 92 1.62 13.41 7.02
C SER A 92 2.62 14.58 7.00
N ILE A 93 3.64 14.50 6.15
CA ILE A 93 4.64 15.56 6.03
C ILE A 93 4.07 16.82 5.36
N ASP A 94 3.25 16.68 4.32
CA ASP A 94 2.58 17.80 3.66
C ASP A 94 1.65 18.55 4.65
N GLU A 95 0.93 17.83 5.50
CA GLU A 95 0.17 18.44 6.59
C GLU A 95 1.05 19.21 7.58
N MET A 96 2.19 18.65 7.99
CA MET A 96 3.12 19.33 8.89
C MET A 96 3.71 20.59 8.23
N ILE A 97 4.04 20.53 6.93
CA ILE A 97 4.53 21.68 6.16
C ILE A 97 3.46 22.79 6.13
N LYS A 98 2.21 22.43 5.85
CA LYS A 98 1.07 23.37 5.85
C LYS A 98 0.82 23.98 7.22
N LYS A 99 0.76 23.16 8.28
CA LYS A 99 0.51 23.59 9.67
C LYS A 99 1.63 24.49 10.22
N SER A 100 2.87 24.25 9.82
CA SER A 100 4.03 25.07 10.21
C SER A 100 4.18 26.36 9.40
N ASN A 101 3.42 26.52 8.31
CA ASN A 101 3.50 27.66 7.39
C ASN A 101 4.91 27.81 6.76
N ILE A 102 5.55 26.68 6.45
CA ILE A 102 6.80 26.62 5.71
C ILE A 102 6.49 26.34 4.24
N ASN A 103 7.27 26.92 3.33
CA ASN A 103 7.28 26.49 1.93
C ASN A 103 8.24 25.30 1.79
N GLY A 104 7.70 24.09 1.99
CA GLY A 104 8.46 22.85 1.91
C GLY A 104 8.22 22.12 0.59
N ASN A 105 9.30 21.73 -0.09
CA ASN A 105 9.26 20.87 -1.26
C ASN A 105 9.99 19.58 -0.95
N ILE A 106 9.28 18.46 -1.02
CA ILE A 106 9.87 17.12 -0.98
C ILE A 106 10.73 16.93 -2.24
N LEU A 107 11.98 16.50 -2.04
CA LEU A 107 12.97 16.37 -3.11
C LEU A 107 13.12 14.94 -3.57
N SER A 108 13.30 14.05 -2.59
CA SER A 108 13.64 12.67 -2.84
C SER A 108 13.29 11.81 -1.64
N PHE A 109 12.91 10.59 -1.97
CA PHE A 109 12.87 9.47 -1.05
C PHE A 109 14.05 8.57 -1.33
N ASN A 110 14.64 8.01 -0.29
CA ASN A 110 15.63 6.95 -0.40
C ASN A 110 15.19 5.77 0.45
N GLY A 111 15.01 4.60 -0.17
CA GLY A 111 14.41 3.41 0.44
C GLY A 111 12.99 3.14 -0.05
N PRO A 112 12.27 2.18 0.57
CA PRO A 112 12.62 1.47 1.81
C PRO A 112 13.84 0.56 1.65
N ASN A 113 14.78 0.64 2.59
CA ASN A 113 15.95 -0.24 2.63
C ASN A 113 16.08 -0.85 4.03
N ILE A 114 16.65 -2.06 4.10
CA ILE A 114 17.00 -2.67 5.38
C ILE A 114 18.33 -2.08 5.82
N ASP A 115 18.33 -1.37 6.95
CA ASP A 115 19.51 -0.77 7.55
C ASP A 115 19.85 -1.45 8.87
N THR A 116 21.13 -1.43 9.24
CA THR A 116 21.59 -1.96 10.53
C THR A 116 21.45 -0.88 11.59
N ILE A 117 20.73 -1.18 12.67
CA ILE A 117 20.75 -0.35 13.88
C ILE A 117 22.06 -0.61 14.60
N ASN A 118 23.05 0.22 14.29
CA ASN A 118 24.20 0.36 15.15
C ASN A 118 23.77 1.21 16.35
N ARG A 119 24.01 0.71 17.57
CA ARG A 119 24.10 1.63 18.70
C ARG A 119 25.24 2.57 18.35
N GLU A 120 24.92 3.83 18.07
CA GLU A 120 25.86 4.91 18.32
C GLU A 120 26.07 4.87 19.84
N VAL A 121 27.00 4.02 20.29
CA VAL A 121 27.68 4.31 21.53
C VAL A 121 28.28 5.67 21.24
N GLU A 122 27.86 6.70 21.98
CA GLU A 122 28.72 7.86 22.18
C GLU A 122 30.00 7.29 22.77
N ASN A 123 30.88 6.78 21.92
CA ASN A 123 32.29 6.92 22.14
C ASN A 123 32.46 8.43 22.12
N LYS A 124 32.35 9.04 23.30
CA LYS A 124 33.31 10.08 23.68
C LYS A 124 34.68 9.42 23.72
N GLU A 125 35.13 8.85 22.59
CA GLU A 125 36.52 8.96 22.25
C GLU A 125 36.70 10.46 22.17
N ASN A 126 37.29 11.00 23.24
CA ASN A 126 38.05 12.22 23.13
C ASN A 126 39.06 11.95 22.01
N ASP A 127 38.64 12.15 20.76
CA ASP A 127 39.53 12.47 19.67
C ASP A 127 40.06 13.86 20.01
N GLU A 128 40.95 13.86 20.99
CA GLU A 128 41.70 15.00 21.46
C GLU A 128 42.41 15.52 20.22
N TYR A 129 41.90 16.62 19.67
CA TYR A 129 42.50 17.29 18.52
C TYR A 129 43.99 17.40 18.81
N LEU A 130 44.84 16.70 18.03
CA LEU A 130 46.28 16.59 18.32
C LEU A 130 46.93 17.97 18.55
N MET A 131 46.41 19.00 17.87
CA MET A 131 46.87 20.37 18.07
C MET A 131 46.40 20.98 19.39
N LYS A 132 45.21 20.62 19.90
CA LYS A 132 44.74 21.03 21.23
C LYS A 132 45.65 20.45 22.31
N LYS A 133 46.02 19.16 22.19
CA LYS A 133 46.97 18.50 23.11
C LYS A 133 48.35 19.14 23.07
N LEU A 134 48.89 19.41 21.88
CA LEU A 134 50.16 20.11 21.70
C LEU A 134 50.15 21.52 22.29
N VAL A 135 49.03 22.24 22.17
CA VAL A 135 48.86 23.58 22.75
C VAL A 135 48.76 23.50 24.27
N GLU A 136 48.01 22.54 24.82
CA GLU A 136 47.86 22.34 26.27
C GLU A 136 49.18 21.89 26.93
N ASP A 137 49.96 21.03 26.24
CA ASP A 137 51.32 20.64 26.65
C ASP A 137 52.30 21.84 26.56
N TYR A 138 52.19 22.68 25.53
CA TYR A 138 53.02 23.88 25.39
C TYR A 138 52.76 24.92 26.49
N TYR A 139 51.50 25.09 26.90
CA TYR A 139 51.13 25.99 28.00
C TYR A 139 51.25 25.36 29.39
N ASN A 140 51.62 24.07 29.47
CA ASN A 140 51.98 23.35 30.71
C ASN A 140 50.91 23.49 31.83
N LEU A 141 49.63 23.31 31.49
CA LEU A 141 48.50 23.60 32.38
C LEU A 141 48.05 22.44 33.29
N ASN A 142 48.75 21.30 33.34
CA ASN A 142 48.36 20.16 34.19
C ASN A 142 49.48 19.71 35.15
N GLU A 143 49.92 20.60 36.05
CA GLU A 143 50.39 20.16 37.37
C GLU A 143 49.24 20.25 38.38
N LYS A 144 48.56 19.11 38.61
CA LYS A 144 48.24 18.53 39.95
C LYS A 144 46.96 17.67 39.94
N VAL A 145 47.13 16.44 40.45
CA VAL A 145 46.24 15.76 41.42
C VAL A 145 44.95 15.16 40.80
N ASN A 146 44.64 13.86 40.86
CA ASN A 146 44.93 12.87 41.91
C ASN A 146 44.78 11.41 41.44
N LYS A 147 45.52 10.55 42.14
CA LYS A 147 45.47 9.09 42.14
C LYS A 147 44.24 8.52 42.87
N ASN A 148 44.01 7.23 42.63
CA ASN A 148 43.15 6.22 43.30
C ASN A 148 41.85 5.96 42.51
N THR A 149 41.53 4.74 42.07
CA THR A 149 41.61 3.46 42.81
C THR A 149 41.67 2.26 41.85
N GLU A 150 42.42 1.24 42.26
CA GLU A 150 42.57 -0.08 41.68
C GLU A 150 41.24 -0.86 41.54
N ASN A 151 41.08 -1.65 40.47
CA ASN A 151 41.08 -3.13 40.51
C ASN A 151 40.23 -3.81 39.43
N LYS A 152 40.81 -4.92 38.93
CA LYS A 152 40.20 -6.08 38.24
C LYS A 152 39.70 -5.89 36.81
N ASN A 153 40.66 -5.98 35.89
CA ASN A 153 40.44 -6.61 34.59
C ASN A 153 40.19 -8.11 34.79
N GLU A 154 38.94 -8.51 35.00
CA GLU A 154 38.48 -9.82 34.56
C GLU A 154 38.07 -9.68 33.09
N SER A 155 38.97 -10.11 32.21
CA SER A 155 38.68 -10.42 30.82
C SER A 155 37.61 -11.51 30.78
N THR A 156 36.34 -11.12 30.77
CA THR A 156 35.32 -11.88 30.07
C THR A 156 35.33 -11.38 28.64
N LYS A 157 36.05 -12.12 27.78
CA LYS A 157 35.78 -12.12 26.34
C LYS A 157 34.38 -12.72 26.17
N THR A 158 33.35 -11.89 26.31
CA THR A 158 32.10 -12.16 25.59
C THR A 158 32.37 -11.74 24.17
N ASP A 159 32.37 -12.73 23.27
CA ASP A 159 32.13 -12.52 21.85
C ASP A 159 30.74 -11.85 21.71
N ASP A 160 30.66 -10.54 21.98
CA ASP A 160 29.56 -9.72 21.52
C ASP A 160 29.79 -9.49 20.04
N LYS A 161 29.52 -10.53 19.24
CA LYS A 161 28.88 -10.30 17.95
C LYS A 161 27.57 -9.61 18.29
N ALA A 162 27.61 -8.29 18.42
CA ALA A 162 26.43 -7.45 18.47
C ALA A 162 25.55 -7.93 17.32
N ASN A 163 24.43 -8.58 17.66
CA ASN A 163 23.44 -8.94 16.66
C ASN A 163 22.98 -7.62 16.04
N GLU A 164 23.57 -7.31 14.88
CA GLU A 164 23.21 -6.19 14.03
C GLU A 164 21.72 -6.29 13.75
N SER A 165 20.94 -5.53 14.52
CA SER A 165 19.49 -5.58 14.44
C SER A 165 19.10 -4.78 13.21
N LYS A 166 18.52 -5.48 12.24
CA LYS A 166 18.11 -4.90 10.97
C LYS A 166 16.72 -4.29 11.08
N ILE A 167 16.54 -3.08 10.57
CA ILE A 167 15.25 -2.38 10.54
C ILE A 167 15.00 -1.82 9.16
N GLU A 168 13.74 -1.78 8.75
CA GLU A 168 13.35 -1.10 7.54
C GLU A 168 13.39 0.41 7.77
N LYS A 169 14.07 1.12 6.87
CA LYS A 169 14.28 2.56 6.95
C LYS A 169 13.98 3.23 5.63
N MET A 170 13.35 4.40 5.71
CA MET A 170 13.18 5.31 4.58
C MET A 170 13.69 6.69 4.98
N SER A 171 14.47 7.33 4.11
CA SER A 171 14.95 8.69 4.32
C SER A 171 14.23 9.64 3.37
N LEU A 172 13.82 10.80 3.90
CA LEU A 172 13.16 11.86 3.18
C LEU A 172 14.00 13.14 3.23
N ASP A 173 14.24 13.74 2.07
CA ASP A 173 14.90 15.04 1.95
C ASP A 173 13.88 16.12 1.57
N ILE A 174 13.84 17.19 2.37
CA ILE A 174 12.91 18.31 2.20
C ILE A 174 13.70 19.61 2.08
N PHE A 175 13.59 20.32 0.95
CA PHE A 175 14.01 21.73 0.91
C PHE A 175 12.90 22.59 1.48
N TYR A 176 13.28 23.54 2.32
CA TYR A 176 12.35 24.46 2.92
C TYR A 176 12.79 25.91 2.74
N THR A 177 11.80 26.81 2.67
CA THR A 177 11.99 28.24 2.89
C THR A 177 10.93 28.78 3.86
N GLY A 178 11.31 29.74 4.71
CA GLY A 178 10.39 30.34 5.66
C GLY A 178 11.10 31.21 6.70
N ARG A 179 10.41 31.61 7.76
CA ARG A 179 11.01 32.27 8.91
C ARG A 179 11.48 31.25 9.94
N TYR A 180 12.41 31.64 10.81
CA TYR A 180 12.90 30.79 11.90
C TYR A 180 11.77 30.20 12.76
N GLU A 181 10.79 31.02 13.15
CA GLU A 181 9.64 30.57 13.93
C GLU A 181 8.82 29.47 13.25
N ASN A 182 8.73 29.51 11.92
CA ASN A 182 8.00 28.50 11.15
C ASN A 182 8.78 27.17 11.16
N LEU A 183 10.11 27.23 10.99
CA LEU A 183 10.99 26.06 11.13
C LEU A 183 10.88 25.40 12.50
N ILE A 184 10.89 26.19 13.57
CA ILE A 184 10.74 25.65 14.93
C ILE A 184 9.38 24.97 15.11
N LYS A 185 8.30 25.55 14.56
CA LYS A 185 6.98 24.90 14.57
C LYS A 185 6.97 23.58 13.80
N PHE A 186 7.68 23.50 12.67
CA PHE A 186 7.78 22.25 11.93
C PHE A 186 8.54 21.16 12.71
N ILE A 187 9.64 21.53 13.35
CA ILE A 187 10.39 20.61 14.21
C ILE A 187 9.54 20.15 15.40
N ASP A 188 8.76 21.05 16.00
CA ASP A 188 7.84 20.72 17.10
C ASP A 188 6.73 19.75 16.65
N LEU A 189 6.18 19.94 15.45
CA LEU A 189 5.22 19.00 14.86
C LEU A 189 5.82 17.61 14.59
N ILE A 190 7.08 17.54 14.15
CA ILE A 190 7.81 16.28 13.98
C ILE A 190 8.03 15.60 15.33
N GLN A 191 8.43 16.37 16.34
CA GLN A 191 8.75 15.84 17.68
C GLN A 191 7.52 15.31 18.42
N ASN A 192 6.37 15.96 18.24
CA ASN A 192 5.11 15.58 18.87
C ASN A 192 4.27 14.62 18.01
N TYR A 193 4.82 14.11 16.90
CA TYR A 193 4.14 13.11 16.09
C TYR A 193 4.05 11.78 16.85
N ASP A 194 2.95 11.06 16.62
CA ASP A 194 2.63 9.77 17.24
C ASP A 194 3.61 8.66 16.86
N LYS A 195 4.32 8.82 15.74
CA LYS A 195 5.39 7.92 15.29
C LYS A 195 6.75 8.60 15.42
N LYS A 196 7.78 7.79 15.65
CA LYS A 196 9.16 8.22 15.83
C LYS A 196 9.77 8.63 14.49
N LEU A 197 9.96 9.93 14.34
CA LEU A 197 10.64 10.55 13.22
C LEU A 197 12.00 11.06 13.67
N LEU A 198 13.07 10.73 12.93
CA LEU A 198 14.42 11.15 13.29
C LEU A 198 14.97 12.17 12.31
N ILE A 199 15.17 13.41 12.76
CA ILE A 199 15.91 14.41 11.98
C ILE A 199 17.38 14.02 11.99
N LYS A 200 17.88 13.52 10.85
CA LYS A 200 19.30 13.16 10.67
C LYS A 200 20.17 14.35 10.35
N ASN A 201 19.63 15.33 9.62
CA ASN A 201 20.35 16.52 9.23
C ASN A 201 19.40 17.69 9.15
N LEU A 202 19.86 18.84 9.62
CA LEU A 202 19.21 20.13 9.46
C LEU A 202 20.27 21.13 9.02
N ASN A 203 20.17 21.60 7.78
CA ASN A 203 21.00 22.69 7.27
C ASN A 203 20.16 23.97 7.22
N ILE A 204 20.69 25.08 7.74
CA ILE A 204 20.02 26.38 7.79
C ILE A 204 20.92 27.43 7.14
N ILE A 205 20.40 28.10 6.13
CA ILE A 205 21.05 29.22 5.44
C ILE A 205 20.16 30.45 5.59
N ARG A 206 20.73 31.55 6.07
CA ARG A 206 20.02 32.83 6.19
C ARG A 206 20.06 33.60 4.87
N ASN A 207 18.90 33.99 4.40
CA ASN A 207 18.73 34.84 3.22
C ASN A 207 18.42 36.29 3.64
N SER A 208 18.29 37.18 2.65
CA SER A 208 17.83 38.55 2.86
C SER A 208 16.43 38.57 3.50
N ASN A 209 16.09 39.63 4.24
CA ASN A 209 14.77 39.84 4.86
C ASN A 209 14.35 38.85 5.97
N ASN A 210 15.28 38.33 6.76
CA ASN A 210 15.00 37.39 7.88
C ASN A 210 14.33 36.07 7.44
N GLU A 211 14.43 35.72 6.16
CA GLU A 211 14.07 34.41 5.66
C GLU A 211 15.24 33.45 5.80
N ILE A 212 14.92 32.19 6.04
CA ILE A 212 15.86 31.08 6.04
C ILE A 212 15.46 30.08 4.97
N SER A 213 16.46 29.45 4.38
CA SER A 213 16.29 28.32 3.47
C SER A 213 17.24 27.21 3.85
N GLY A 214 16.86 25.97 3.59
CA GLY A 214 17.66 24.85 4.05
C GLY A 214 17.13 23.52 3.58
N ASN A 215 17.82 22.46 4.00
CA ASN A 215 17.42 21.08 3.79
C ASN A 215 17.25 20.38 5.14
N ILE A 216 16.19 19.60 5.29
CA ILE A 216 15.97 18.69 6.41
C ILE A 216 15.93 17.26 5.87
N LYS A 217 16.77 16.40 6.45
CA LYS A 217 16.73 14.96 6.21
C LYS A 217 16.07 14.27 7.39
N ILE A 218 15.01 13.50 7.13
CA ILE A 218 14.23 12.79 8.14
C ILE A 218 14.27 11.28 7.83
N ASP A 219 14.61 10.47 8.82
CA ASP A 219 14.54 9.01 8.75
C ASP A 219 13.26 8.50 9.42
N PHE A 220 12.58 7.62 8.72
CA PHE A 220 11.42 6.85 9.15
C PHE A 220 11.84 5.40 9.36
N PHE A 221 11.26 4.74 10.35
CA PHE A 221 11.57 3.36 10.70
C PHE A 221 10.29 2.53 10.78
N ALA A 222 10.31 1.34 10.18
CA ALA A 222 9.18 0.42 10.19
C ALA A 222 9.52 -0.95 10.80
N VAL A 223 8.56 -1.50 11.53
CA VAL A 223 8.60 -2.87 12.08
C VAL A 223 7.26 -3.55 11.77
N PRO A 224 7.26 -4.62 10.96
CA PRO A 224 6.03 -5.33 10.61
C PRO A 224 5.40 -5.96 11.86
N LEU A 225 4.09 -5.75 12.03
CA LEU A 225 3.31 -6.35 13.11
C LEU A 225 2.75 -7.70 12.66
N LEU A 226 2.70 -8.68 13.58
CA LEU A 226 2.17 -10.02 13.31
C LEU A 226 0.64 -10.03 13.14
N ASN A 227 -0.04 -9.02 13.67
CA ASN A 227 -1.48 -8.81 13.52
C ASN A 227 -1.72 -7.43 12.91
N LEU A 228 -2.73 -7.34 12.04
CA LEU A 228 -3.22 -6.08 11.49
C LEU A 228 -3.88 -5.30 12.63
N VAL A 229 -3.08 -4.53 13.36
CA VAL A 229 -3.60 -3.48 14.24
C VAL A 229 -4.10 -2.38 13.32
N TYR A 230 -5.42 -2.23 13.22
CA TYR A 230 -6.04 -1.10 12.53
C TYR A 230 -5.77 0.15 13.36
N ASP A 231 -4.67 0.84 13.05
CA ASP A 231 -4.37 2.19 13.51
C ASP A 231 -4.64 3.23 12.40
N ASP A 232 -4.64 4.52 12.74
CA ASP A 232 -4.90 5.61 11.79
C ASP A 232 -3.91 5.62 10.60
N PHE A 233 -2.75 4.98 10.74
CA PHE A 233 -1.74 4.87 9.70
C PHE A 233 -2.05 3.75 8.69
N THR A 234 -2.60 2.62 9.17
CA THR A 234 -3.01 1.45 8.36
C THR A 234 -4.40 1.57 7.76
N VAL A 235 -5.28 2.42 8.32
CA VAL A 235 -6.59 2.71 7.75
C VAL A 235 -6.49 3.83 6.70
N TRP A 236 -6.83 3.53 5.45
CA TRP A 236 -6.86 4.53 4.37
C TRP A 236 -8.28 5.07 4.18
N ASN A 237 -8.52 6.31 4.61
CA ASN A 237 -9.75 7.02 4.28
C ASN A 237 -9.56 7.78 2.95
N PHE A 238 -10.21 7.33 1.87
CA PHE A 238 -10.11 7.97 0.54
C PHE A 238 -11.11 9.12 0.35
N GLU A 239 -11.86 9.50 1.38
CA GLU A 239 -12.94 10.48 1.26
C GLU A 239 -12.48 11.95 1.22
N GLU A 240 -11.20 12.25 1.46
CA GLU A 240 -10.71 13.63 1.40
C GLU A 240 -10.15 14.01 0.01
N ASN A 241 -10.17 15.32 -0.28
CA ASN A 241 -9.63 15.88 -1.51
C ASN A 241 -8.09 15.94 -1.46
N TYR A 242 -7.43 14.82 -1.77
CA TYR A 242 -5.98 14.74 -1.88
C TYR A 242 -5.46 15.13 -3.27
N GLY A 243 -4.24 15.66 -3.33
CA GLY A 243 -3.54 15.96 -4.57
C GLY A 243 -3.88 17.30 -5.21
N LYS A 244 -3.28 17.58 -6.37
CA LYS A 244 -3.54 18.78 -7.16
C LYS A 244 -4.53 18.46 -8.28
N GLN A 245 -5.44 19.39 -8.58
CA GLN A 245 -6.31 19.29 -9.75
C GLN A 245 -5.53 19.05 -11.05
N ASN A 246 -4.31 19.60 -11.14
CA ASN A 246 -3.35 19.26 -12.17
C ASN A 246 -2.00 18.92 -11.53
N PRO A 247 -1.49 17.69 -11.70
CA PRO A 247 -0.22 17.26 -11.13
C PRO A 247 1.01 17.96 -11.77
N PHE A 248 0.83 18.67 -12.89
CA PHE A 248 1.89 19.35 -13.61
C PHE A 248 1.94 20.88 -13.37
N TYR A 249 1.00 21.44 -12.61
CA TYR A 249 1.10 22.85 -12.19
C TYR A 249 1.95 22.96 -10.91
N SER A 250 3.15 23.52 -11.07
CA SER A 250 4.04 23.85 -9.94
C SER A 250 3.44 25.00 -9.13
N SER A 251 3.48 24.93 -7.80
CA SER A 251 2.95 25.98 -6.91
C SER A 251 3.82 27.25 -6.87
N LYS A 252 4.84 27.36 -7.73
CA LYS A 252 5.56 28.62 -7.98
C LYS A 252 5.06 29.22 -9.29
N VAL A 253 3.82 29.66 -9.26
CA VAL A 253 3.40 30.76 -10.12
C VAL A 253 3.80 32.02 -9.37
N ASP A 254 4.86 32.66 -9.87
CA ASP A 254 5.20 34.04 -9.56
C ASP A 254 3.90 34.85 -9.60
N THR A 255 3.62 35.61 -8.54
CA THR A 255 2.43 36.46 -8.35
C THR A 255 2.43 37.68 -9.29
N ARG A 256 2.86 37.48 -10.53
CA ARG A 256 2.71 38.33 -11.70
C ARG A 256 2.36 37.53 -12.96
N ILE A 257 1.75 36.35 -12.82
CA ILE A 257 0.71 36.05 -13.81
C ILE A 257 -0.39 37.04 -13.49
N GLU A 258 -0.51 37.99 -14.39
CA GLU A 258 -1.62 38.90 -14.54
C GLU A 258 -2.89 38.27 -13.97
N LYS A 259 -3.73 39.10 -13.35
CA LYS A 259 -5.17 38.88 -13.46
C LYS A 259 -5.56 38.95 -14.95
N THR A 260 -5.01 38.09 -15.80
CA THR A 260 -5.66 37.66 -17.03
C THR A 260 -6.77 36.76 -16.53
N ASN A 261 -7.87 37.43 -16.24
CA ASN A 261 -9.22 36.94 -16.11
C ASN A 261 -9.31 35.41 -15.89
N GLU A 262 -9.85 35.02 -14.74
CA GLU A 262 -10.49 33.72 -14.50
C GLU A 262 -11.69 33.45 -15.44
N SER A 263 -11.64 33.93 -16.69
CA SER A 263 -12.54 33.63 -17.78
C SER A 263 -11.77 32.87 -18.85
N ASN A 264 -12.16 31.61 -19.06
CA ASN A 264 -11.78 30.71 -20.16
C ASN A 264 -10.92 29.49 -19.77
N LYS A 265 -11.10 28.93 -18.57
CA LYS A 265 -10.97 27.47 -18.46
C LYS A 265 -12.15 26.86 -19.23
N VAL A 266 -11.93 26.55 -20.51
CA VAL A 266 -12.93 25.88 -21.35
C VAL A 266 -13.32 24.58 -20.66
N SER A 267 -14.56 24.54 -20.15
CA SER A 267 -15.13 23.35 -19.55
C SER A 267 -15.62 22.45 -20.66
N TYR A 268 -15.23 21.17 -20.62
CA TYR A 268 -15.60 20.18 -21.63
C TYR A 268 -16.76 19.34 -21.12
N ASP A 269 -17.80 19.18 -21.92
CA ASP A 269 -18.97 18.35 -21.63
C ASP A 269 -18.67 16.86 -21.79
N PHE A 270 -17.81 16.53 -22.77
CA PHE A 270 -17.43 15.16 -23.10
C PHE A 270 -15.92 15.03 -23.27
N ALA A 271 -15.41 13.85 -22.94
CA ALA A 271 -14.01 13.51 -23.13
C ALA A 271 -13.88 12.17 -23.86
N MET A 272 -12.94 12.13 -24.81
CA MET A 272 -12.54 10.92 -25.52
C MET A 272 -11.04 10.69 -25.33
N ASN A 273 -10.64 9.43 -25.17
CA ASN A 273 -9.25 9.01 -25.19
C ASN A 273 -9.04 8.01 -26.32
N VAL A 274 -7.97 8.19 -27.10
CA VAL A 274 -7.60 7.32 -28.22
C VAL A 274 -6.18 6.79 -28.02
N LYS A 275 -6.07 5.46 -27.93
CA LYS A 275 -4.85 4.71 -27.58
C LYS A 275 -4.49 3.65 -28.64
N PRO A 276 -3.22 3.19 -28.73
CA PRO A 276 -2.86 2.07 -29.59
C PRO A 276 -3.46 0.79 -29.01
N TYR A 277 -3.65 -0.21 -29.86
CA TYR A 277 -4.19 -1.51 -29.47
C TYR A 277 -3.30 -2.29 -28.49
N ASN A 278 -2.01 -1.98 -28.41
CA ASN A 278 -1.10 -2.59 -27.44
C ASN A 278 -1.10 -1.87 -26.07
N SER A 279 -2.03 -0.93 -25.84
CA SER A 279 -2.20 -0.27 -24.54
C SER A 279 -2.94 -1.18 -23.57
N ASP A 280 -2.66 -1.05 -22.27
CA ASP A 280 -3.44 -1.71 -21.19
C ASP A 280 -4.88 -1.16 -21.06
N LEU A 281 -5.25 -0.19 -21.88
CA LEU A 281 -6.55 0.48 -21.90
C LEU A 281 -7.18 0.32 -23.29
N PRO A 282 -8.53 0.28 -23.41
CA PRO A 282 -9.20 0.18 -24.69
C PRO A 282 -8.77 1.28 -25.66
N THR A 283 -8.70 0.96 -26.96
CA THR A 283 -8.28 1.91 -27.99
C THR A 283 -9.13 3.16 -28.04
N VAL A 284 -10.42 3.07 -27.70
CA VAL A 284 -11.32 4.22 -27.57
C VAL A 284 -12.06 4.15 -26.24
N THR A 285 -12.04 5.27 -25.52
CA THR A 285 -12.90 5.50 -24.35
C THR A 285 -13.60 6.84 -24.53
N LEU A 286 -14.93 6.88 -24.56
CA LEU A 286 -15.73 8.10 -24.70
C LEU A 286 -16.75 8.19 -23.56
N GLY A 287 -16.87 9.37 -22.93
CA GLY A 287 -17.82 9.58 -21.85
C GLY A 287 -18.15 11.04 -21.59
N LYS A 288 -19.19 11.28 -20.79
CA LYS A 288 -19.50 12.62 -20.27
C LYS A 288 -18.52 12.95 -19.13
N THR A 289 -18.05 14.19 -19.08
CA THR A 289 -17.20 14.66 -17.98
C THR A 289 -18.00 14.78 -16.68
N ASN A 290 -17.28 14.76 -15.55
CA ASN A 290 -17.85 14.77 -14.19
C ASN A 290 -18.81 13.60 -13.88
N ASP A 291 -18.67 12.47 -14.58
CA ASP A 291 -19.35 11.21 -14.28
C ASP A 291 -18.44 10.31 -13.43
N SER A 292 -18.39 10.57 -12.13
CA SER A 292 -17.54 9.83 -11.17
C SER A 292 -17.83 8.33 -11.13
N GLN A 293 -19.05 7.93 -11.48
CA GLN A 293 -19.48 6.53 -11.51
C GLN A 293 -19.24 5.85 -12.86
N ARG A 294 -18.72 6.58 -13.86
CA ARG A 294 -18.42 6.12 -15.22
C ARG A 294 -19.61 5.43 -15.92
N LYS A 295 -20.85 5.78 -15.57
CA LYS A 295 -22.08 5.18 -16.11
C LYS A 295 -22.33 5.53 -17.58
N THR A 296 -21.77 6.64 -18.04
CA THR A 296 -21.92 7.17 -19.40
C THR A 296 -20.85 6.65 -20.35
N TYR A 297 -19.80 6.01 -19.84
CA TYR A 297 -18.65 5.65 -20.66
C TYR A 297 -18.92 4.47 -21.58
N VAL A 298 -18.52 4.62 -22.84
CA VAL A 298 -18.51 3.58 -23.87
C VAL A 298 -17.09 3.28 -24.31
N TYR A 299 -16.84 2.03 -24.71
CA TYR A 299 -15.52 1.55 -25.07
C TYR A 299 -15.52 0.91 -26.46
N ALA A 300 -14.37 0.95 -27.12
CA ALA A 300 -14.04 0.08 -28.24
C ALA A 300 -12.57 -0.30 -28.15
N ASP A 301 -12.24 -1.47 -28.66
CA ASP A 301 -10.87 -1.99 -28.64
C ASP A 301 -10.59 -2.73 -29.94
N SER A 302 -9.69 -2.15 -30.75
CA SER A 302 -9.49 -2.58 -32.14
C SER A 302 -8.12 -2.20 -32.71
N PRO A 303 -7.46 -3.13 -33.43
CA PRO A 303 -6.19 -2.85 -34.09
C PRO A 303 -6.33 -1.93 -35.31
N SER A 304 -7.56 -1.67 -35.79
CA SER A 304 -7.86 -0.77 -36.90
C SER A 304 -8.55 0.52 -36.45
N VAL A 305 -8.99 1.32 -37.42
CA VAL A 305 -9.73 2.56 -37.14
C VAL A 305 -11.18 2.22 -36.77
N GLU A 306 -11.64 2.71 -35.62
CA GLU A 306 -13.00 2.52 -35.11
C GLU A 306 -13.93 3.67 -35.52
N ASP A 307 -15.17 3.35 -35.88
CA ASP A 307 -16.20 4.34 -36.16
C ASP A 307 -16.93 4.73 -34.86
N VAL A 308 -16.99 6.03 -34.57
CA VAL A 308 -17.70 6.60 -33.42
C VAL A 308 -18.75 7.58 -33.90
N GLU A 309 -19.97 7.42 -33.42
CA GLU A 309 -21.10 8.28 -33.78
C GLU A 309 -21.58 9.04 -32.55
N ILE A 310 -21.61 10.38 -32.63
CA ILE A 310 -22.02 11.29 -31.56
C ILE A 310 -23.21 12.10 -32.04
N TYR A 311 -24.25 12.17 -31.22
CA TYR A 311 -25.50 12.85 -31.55
C TYR A 311 -25.87 13.86 -30.47
N PHE A 312 -26.23 15.06 -30.89
CA PHE A 312 -26.82 16.11 -30.06
C PHE A 312 -28.15 16.55 -30.64
N SER A 313 -29.16 16.70 -29.78
CA SER A 313 -30.49 17.17 -30.16
C SER A 313 -31.04 18.16 -29.13
N GLU A 314 -31.87 19.08 -29.58
CA GLU A 314 -32.51 20.10 -28.75
C GLU A 314 -34.02 20.00 -28.91
N THR A 315 -34.75 19.96 -27.79
CA THR A 315 -36.22 19.96 -27.79
C THR A 315 -36.70 20.79 -26.61
N GLU A 316 -37.56 21.78 -26.88
CA GLU A 316 -38.12 22.68 -25.85
C GLU A 316 -37.05 23.37 -24.97
N GLY A 317 -35.90 23.70 -25.55
CA GLY A 317 -34.78 24.35 -24.84
C GLY A 317 -33.95 23.42 -23.95
N LYS A 318 -34.20 22.12 -23.98
CA LYS A 318 -33.41 21.08 -23.31
C LYS A 318 -32.48 20.40 -24.30
N PHE A 319 -31.27 20.07 -23.84
CA PHE A 319 -30.25 19.42 -24.67
C PHE A 319 -30.17 17.94 -24.35
N PHE A 320 -29.99 17.16 -25.39
CA PHE A 320 -29.94 15.72 -25.33
C PHE A 320 -28.73 15.18 -26.06
N TYR A 321 -28.19 14.07 -25.56
CA TYR A 321 -27.06 13.40 -26.20
C TYR A 321 -27.24 11.87 -26.23
N LYS A 322 -26.55 11.26 -27.18
CA LYS A 322 -26.24 9.82 -27.22
C LYS A 322 -25.01 9.60 -28.09
N TYR A 323 -24.31 8.51 -27.86
CA TYR A 323 -23.17 8.12 -28.67
C TYR A 323 -22.94 6.62 -28.66
N LYS A 324 -22.25 6.13 -29.69
CA LYS A 324 -21.89 4.72 -29.81
C LYS A 324 -20.54 4.54 -30.48
N THR A 325 -19.90 3.44 -30.14
CA THR A 325 -18.75 2.87 -30.83
C THR A 325 -19.21 1.64 -31.63
N GLY A 326 -18.29 0.92 -32.27
CA GLY A 326 -18.60 -0.38 -32.87
C GLY A 326 -19.07 -1.44 -31.86
N ARG A 327 -18.69 -1.30 -30.59
CA ARG A 327 -18.96 -2.28 -29.52
C ARG A 327 -20.05 -1.82 -28.54
N ASP A 328 -19.94 -0.60 -28.03
CA ASP A 328 -20.74 -0.09 -26.93
C ASP A 328 -21.59 1.11 -27.36
N LYS A 329 -22.66 1.37 -26.61
CA LYS A 329 -23.55 2.51 -26.84
C LYS A 329 -24.11 3.08 -25.55
N TYR A 330 -24.29 4.38 -25.53
CA TYR A 330 -24.92 5.11 -24.44
C TYR A 330 -25.98 6.08 -24.97
N PRO A 331 -27.21 6.05 -24.44
CA PRO A 331 -27.72 5.09 -23.46
C PRO A 331 -27.81 3.66 -24.03
N ARG A 332 -27.92 2.64 -23.16
CA ARG A 332 -28.05 1.23 -23.59
C ARG A 332 -29.20 1.01 -24.57
N ASP A 333 -30.30 1.74 -24.39
CA ASP A 333 -31.40 1.82 -25.35
C ASP A 333 -31.19 3.02 -26.28
N PHE A 334 -30.59 2.79 -27.45
CA PHE A 334 -30.15 3.86 -28.36
C PHE A 334 -31.29 4.61 -29.07
N ASN A 335 -32.53 4.17 -28.89
CA ASN A 335 -33.72 4.90 -29.30
C ASN A 335 -34.06 6.03 -28.32
N LYS A 336 -33.52 5.99 -27.11
CA LYS A 336 -33.69 7.02 -26.09
C LYS A 336 -32.59 8.06 -26.14
N TRP A 337 -32.94 9.23 -25.65
CA TRP A 337 -32.06 10.38 -25.49
C TRP A 337 -31.79 10.61 -24.00
N VAL A 338 -30.60 11.10 -23.67
CA VAL A 338 -30.24 11.47 -22.30
C VAL A 338 -30.11 12.98 -22.20
N GLU A 339 -30.87 13.59 -21.28
CA GLU A 339 -30.83 15.03 -21.04
C GLU A 339 -29.50 15.43 -20.39
N PHE A 340 -28.94 16.57 -20.83
CA PHE A 340 -27.77 17.18 -20.21
C PHE A 340 -27.83 18.71 -20.30
N ASN A 341 -27.05 19.37 -19.45
CA ASN A 341 -26.87 20.81 -19.50
C ASN A 341 -25.44 21.10 -19.98
N PRO A 342 -25.27 21.75 -21.15
CA PRO A 342 -23.96 22.20 -21.60
C PRO A 342 -23.28 23.08 -20.55
N LEU A 343 -22.01 22.83 -20.28
CA LEU A 343 -21.22 23.55 -19.28
C LEU A 343 -20.86 24.97 -19.73
N SER A 344 -21.11 25.31 -21.00
CA SER A 344 -20.80 26.61 -21.58
C SER A 344 -21.80 27.01 -22.67
N ASN A 345 -21.56 28.14 -23.33
CA ASN A 345 -22.37 28.57 -24.48
C ASN A 345 -22.22 27.66 -25.71
N SER A 346 -21.24 26.76 -25.71
CA SER A 346 -21.01 25.71 -26.71
C SER A 346 -20.98 24.33 -26.03
N ILE A 347 -21.19 23.28 -26.84
CA ILE A 347 -20.98 21.89 -26.42
C ILE A 347 -19.52 21.55 -26.71
N ASN A 348 -18.73 21.30 -25.68
CA ASN A 348 -17.27 21.17 -25.81
C ASN A 348 -16.83 19.72 -25.63
N ILE A 349 -16.05 19.20 -26.57
CA ILE A 349 -15.49 17.84 -26.56
C ILE A 349 -13.97 17.95 -26.56
N ILE A 350 -13.31 17.27 -25.63
CA ILE A 350 -11.85 17.12 -25.64
C ILE A 350 -11.45 15.70 -26.01
N ILE A 351 -10.50 15.57 -26.92
CA ILE A 351 -9.97 14.29 -27.38
C ILE A 351 -8.48 14.24 -27.07
N TYR A 352 -8.10 13.30 -26.22
CA TYR A 352 -6.71 13.03 -25.88
C TYR A 352 -6.17 11.87 -26.71
N THR A 353 -5.05 12.12 -27.35
CA THR A 353 -4.31 11.15 -28.17
C THR A 353 -2.81 11.37 -27.95
N HIS A 354 -1.99 10.62 -28.67
CA HIS A 354 -0.53 10.68 -28.65
C HIS A 354 -0.02 10.17 -30.00
N LYS A 355 1.22 10.55 -30.33
CA LYS A 355 1.92 10.09 -31.55
C LYS A 355 1.92 8.57 -31.67
N ARG A 356 1.90 8.04 -32.90
CA ARG A 356 1.94 6.59 -33.13
C ARG A 356 3.27 6.02 -32.66
N ASN A 357 3.23 4.85 -32.01
CA ASN A 357 4.41 4.24 -31.39
C ASN A 357 5.20 3.34 -32.36
N SER A 358 4.61 2.98 -33.49
CA SER A 358 5.21 2.11 -34.50
C SER A 358 4.55 2.29 -35.86
N GLU A 359 5.12 1.71 -36.91
CA GLU A 359 4.50 1.66 -38.23
C GLU A 359 3.26 0.75 -38.24
N ASN A 360 3.27 -0.33 -37.46
CA ASN A 360 2.18 -1.29 -37.34
C ASN A 360 0.98 -0.77 -36.51
N ASP A 361 1.16 0.33 -35.80
CA ASP A 361 0.10 0.97 -35.04
C ASP A 361 -0.88 1.66 -35.99
N MET A 362 -1.99 0.99 -36.28
CA MET A 362 -3.07 1.45 -37.16
C MET A 362 -4.34 1.85 -36.41
N SER A 363 -4.36 1.70 -35.09
CA SER A 363 -5.49 2.07 -34.24
C SER A 363 -5.80 3.57 -34.32
N GLY A 364 -7.08 3.89 -34.41
CA GLY A 364 -7.56 5.27 -34.51
C GLY A 364 -9.07 5.33 -34.42
N VAL A 365 -9.63 6.51 -34.66
CA VAL A 365 -11.06 6.77 -34.62
C VAL A 365 -11.50 7.66 -35.79
N ASN A 366 -12.61 7.30 -36.39
CA ASN A 366 -13.37 8.12 -37.31
C ASN A 366 -14.64 8.60 -36.59
N ILE A 367 -14.79 9.91 -36.45
CA ILE A 367 -15.90 10.53 -35.74
C ILE A 367 -16.92 11.02 -36.76
N LYS A 368 -18.17 10.59 -36.58
CA LYS A 368 -19.36 11.14 -37.22
C LYS A 368 -20.16 11.90 -36.17
N LEU A 369 -20.29 13.21 -36.35
CA LEU A 369 -20.95 14.09 -35.39
C LEU A 369 -22.23 14.70 -35.97
N TYR A 370 -23.35 14.44 -35.33
CA TYR A 370 -24.65 14.93 -35.73
C TYR A 370 -25.13 15.96 -34.71
N ASN A 371 -24.95 17.25 -35.02
CA ASN A 371 -25.43 18.35 -34.18
C ASN A 371 -26.75 18.91 -34.72
N GLU A 372 -27.85 18.55 -34.08
CA GLU A 372 -29.19 19.06 -34.35
C GLU A 372 -29.62 20.13 -33.31
N THR A 373 -28.65 20.77 -32.64
CA THR A 373 -28.90 21.83 -31.65
C THR A 373 -28.61 23.21 -32.21
N ASN A 374 -29.09 24.26 -31.55
CA ASN A 374 -28.68 25.64 -31.84
C ASN A 374 -27.28 26.00 -31.29
N LYS A 375 -26.63 25.09 -30.54
CA LYS A 375 -25.32 25.31 -29.94
C LYS A 375 -24.22 24.89 -30.90
N ARG A 376 -23.11 25.61 -30.86
CA ARG A 376 -21.88 25.24 -31.55
C ARG A 376 -21.20 24.09 -30.80
N VAL A 377 -20.74 23.07 -31.52
CA VAL A 377 -19.95 21.98 -30.95
C VAL A 377 -18.48 22.26 -31.22
N PHE A 378 -17.65 22.30 -30.17
CA PHE A 378 -16.22 22.54 -30.28
C PHE A 378 -15.44 21.28 -29.92
N ILE A 379 -14.66 20.76 -30.86
CA ILE A 379 -13.81 19.58 -30.66
C ILE A 379 -12.35 20.02 -30.57
N LYS A 380 -11.74 19.81 -29.41
CA LYS A 380 -10.29 20.00 -29.22
C LYS A 380 -9.56 18.67 -29.25
N ILE A 381 -8.63 18.50 -30.20
CA ILE A 381 -7.78 17.32 -30.33
C ILE A 381 -6.38 17.66 -29.81
N VAL A 382 -5.93 16.94 -28.78
CA VAL A 382 -4.67 17.19 -28.08
C VAL A 382 -3.72 16.01 -28.24
N GLY A 383 -2.50 16.30 -28.70
CA GLY A 383 -1.40 15.34 -28.76
C GLY A 383 -1.42 14.41 -29.97
N ASP A 384 -2.21 14.71 -31.01
CA ASP A 384 -2.33 13.81 -32.16
C ASP A 384 -1.02 13.72 -32.96
N ASP A 385 -0.89 12.64 -33.70
CA ASP A 385 0.22 12.51 -34.65
C ASP A 385 0.01 13.46 -35.83
N ARG A 386 0.98 14.35 -36.05
CA ARG A 386 0.91 15.37 -37.11
C ARG A 386 0.97 14.78 -38.52
N TYR A 387 1.61 13.63 -38.69
CA TYR A 387 1.81 13.00 -40.00
C TYR A 387 0.89 11.80 -40.21
N ARG A 388 0.57 11.07 -39.14
CA ARG A 388 -0.31 9.89 -39.16
C ARG A 388 -1.44 10.01 -38.13
N PRO A 389 -2.39 10.96 -38.28
CA PRO A 389 -3.47 11.18 -37.32
C PRO A 389 -4.14 9.90 -36.81
N ARG A 390 -4.45 9.86 -35.51
CA ARG A 390 -5.33 8.82 -34.96
C ARG A 390 -6.79 9.23 -35.06
N VAL A 391 -7.08 10.52 -34.99
CA VAL A 391 -8.45 11.03 -34.92
C VAL A 391 -8.80 11.68 -36.24
N ASN A 392 -9.87 11.24 -36.88
CA ASN A 392 -10.43 11.88 -38.07
C ASN A 392 -11.89 12.24 -37.79
N VAL A 393 -12.31 13.44 -38.18
CA VAL A 393 -13.74 13.79 -38.21
C VAL A 393 -14.18 13.65 -39.65
N VAL A 394 -14.93 12.59 -39.95
CA VAL A 394 -15.24 12.16 -41.33
C VAL A 394 -16.64 12.55 -41.78
N GLY A 395 -17.50 12.97 -40.84
CA GLY A 395 -18.82 13.48 -41.12
C GLY A 395 -19.31 14.37 -40.00
N GLU A 396 -19.80 15.56 -40.36
CA GLU A 396 -20.39 16.51 -39.41
C GLU A 396 -21.67 17.11 -39.98
N SER A 397 -22.66 17.33 -39.13
CA SER A 397 -23.85 18.12 -39.45
C SER A 397 -24.07 19.18 -38.37
N GLY A 398 -24.53 20.37 -38.77
CA GLY A 398 -24.75 21.49 -37.85
C GLY A 398 -23.51 22.36 -37.62
N LEU A 399 -23.51 23.13 -36.53
CA LEU A 399 -22.41 24.05 -36.19
C LEU A 399 -21.31 23.29 -35.44
N VAL A 400 -20.20 22.99 -36.11
CA VAL A 400 -19.08 22.23 -35.55
C VAL A 400 -17.77 22.95 -35.86
N ASP A 401 -16.90 23.10 -34.86
CA ASP A 401 -15.54 23.60 -35.01
C ASP A 401 -14.55 22.57 -34.47
N ILE A 402 -13.46 22.38 -35.20
CA ILE A 402 -12.41 21.43 -34.84
C ILE A 402 -11.10 22.18 -34.71
N VAL A 403 -10.46 22.03 -33.55
CA VAL A 403 -9.12 22.57 -33.28
C VAL A 403 -8.18 21.42 -32.95
N ARG A 404 -7.02 21.42 -33.60
CA ARG A 404 -5.96 20.43 -33.42
C ARG A 404 -4.65 21.15 -33.10
N ASP A 405 -3.97 20.70 -32.06
CA ASP A 405 -2.68 21.22 -31.58
C ASP A 405 -1.46 20.73 -32.40
#